data_AF-A0A2E1ARN7-F1
#
_entry.id   AF-A0A2E1ARN7-F1
#
_cell.length_a   1.000
_cell.length_b   1.000
_cell.length_c   1.000
_cell.angle_alpha   90.00
_cell.angle_beta   90.00
_cell.angle_gamma   90.00
#
_symmetry.space_group_name_H-M   'P 1'
#
loop_
_entity.id
_entity.type
_entity.pdbx_description
1 polymer ?
#
loop_
_entity_poly.entity_id
_entity_poly.type
_entity_poly.pdbx_seq_one_letter_code
_entity_poly.pdbx_strand_id
1 'polypeptide(L)'
;MLLLILFVGACEQDHVNDLNDLDQKFAKSRVVSETTYLELHLHQYFLENELTLLNEERSRLIAEIESGNDEKIPELEEVQQQINTYKGYHEYNEEFIARIDIPRLPPKPNPCDRPGEDNNCPVPAVFEDVFKILLHNEQGDVSMTLTDNNNGKIISELVGLEYSPDYEGLLSYQMAVDHVGDAVLHITKYSELMDAEITYAVNVKIE
;
A
#
# COMPACT_ATOMS: atom_id res chain seq x y z
N MET A 1 -1.19 67.09 19.64
CA MET A 1 -1.09 66.73 18.21
C MET A 1 -0.75 65.25 18.15
N LEU A 2 -1.50 64.50 17.34
CA LEU A 2 -1.66 63.04 17.36
C LEU A 2 -0.35 62.23 17.29
N LEU A 3 -0.30 61.16 18.09
CA LEU A 3 0.66 60.05 18.00
C LEU A 3 0.14 59.07 16.91
N LEU A 4 0.87 58.91 15.81
CA LEU A 4 0.57 57.92 14.77
C LEU A 4 1.39 56.65 15.04
N ILE A 5 0.70 55.58 15.42
CA ILE A 5 1.27 54.23 15.56
C ILE A 5 1.21 53.59 14.16
N LEU A 6 2.38 53.42 13.53
CA LEU A 6 2.53 52.61 12.33
C LEU A 6 2.65 51.14 12.72
N PHE A 7 1.55 50.41 12.60
CA PHE A 7 1.57 48.95 12.51
C PHE A 7 2.16 48.58 11.15
N VAL A 8 3.43 48.17 11.13
CA VAL A 8 4.01 47.46 9.98
C VAL A 8 3.60 46.00 10.16
N GLY A 9 2.67 45.55 9.31
CA GLY A 9 2.25 44.16 9.25
C GLY A 9 3.44 43.28 8.87
N ALA A 10 3.69 42.25 9.68
CA ALA A 10 4.40 41.07 9.24
C ALA A 10 3.45 40.29 8.31
N CYS A 11 3.63 40.43 7.01
CA CYS A 11 3.12 39.44 6.07
C CYS A 11 4.06 38.24 6.14
N GLU A 12 3.52 37.19 6.73
CA GLU A 12 3.98 35.80 6.69
C GLU A 12 4.24 35.41 5.24
N GLN A 13 5.50 35.08 4.93
CA GLN A 13 5.97 34.81 3.58
C GLN A 13 6.66 33.45 3.57
N ASP A 14 5.90 32.40 3.86
CA ASP A 14 6.40 31.01 3.84
C ASP A 14 5.71 30.10 2.80
N HIS A 15 4.78 30.60 1.97
CA HIS A 15 4.02 29.73 1.05
C HIS A 15 4.53 29.64 -0.40
N VAL A 16 5.65 30.29 -0.76
CA VAL A 16 6.14 30.32 -2.16
C VAL A 16 7.21 29.26 -2.45
N ASN A 17 7.89 28.75 -1.43
CA ASN A 17 8.91 27.71 -1.63
C ASN A 17 8.33 26.31 -1.84
N ASP A 18 7.24 25.96 -1.15
CA ASP A 18 6.66 24.60 -1.22
C ASP A 18 6.06 24.28 -2.59
N LEU A 19 5.39 25.26 -3.23
CA LEU A 19 4.80 25.08 -4.56
C LEU A 19 5.87 24.84 -5.64
N ASN A 20 7.03 25.49 -5.52
CA ASN A 20 8.11 25.41 -6.49
C ASN A 20 8.89 24.09 -6.35
N ASP A 21 9.01 23.56 -5.13
CA ASP A 21 9.60 22.24 -4.85
C ASP A 21 8.69 21.11 -5.36
N LEU A 22 7.37 21.23 -5.16
CA LEU A 22 6.39 20.28 -5.70
C LEU A 22 6.47 20.23 -7.23
N ASP A 23 6.36 21.36 -7.91
CA ASP A 23 6.40 21.45 -9.38
C ASP A 23 7.71 20.90 -9.96
N GLN A 24 8.83 21.09 -9.24
CA GLN A 24 10.13 20.54 -9.63
C GLN A 24 10.19 19.01 -9.44
N LYS A 25 9.60 18.46 -8.36
CA LYS A 25 9.45 17.02 -8.15
C LYS A 25 8.54 16.37 -9.22
N PHE A 26 7.43 17.02 -9.58
CA PHE A 26 6.57 16.61 -10.70
C PHE A 26 7.27 16.63 -12.06
N ALA A 27 8.07 17.65 -12.33
CA ALA A 27 8.81 17.74 -13.60
C ALA A 27 9.85 16.62 -13.73
N LYS A 28 10.43 16.18 -12.61
CA LYS A 28 11.38 15.06 -12.55
C LYS A 28 10.69 13.70 -12.69
N SER A 29 9.44 13.54 -12.21
CA SER A 29 8.66 12.29 -12.29
C SER A 29 8.16 11.91 -13.69
N ARG A 30 8.26 12.81 -14.67
CA ARG A 30 7.96 12.50 -16.09
C ARG A 30 9.00 11.59 -16.75
N VAL A 31 10.13 11.34 -16.08
CA VAL A 31 11.03 10.27 -16.44
C VAL A 31 10.39 8.96 -15.96
N VAL A 32 10.18 8.03 -16.89
CA VAL A 32 9.59 6.71 -16.66
C VAL A 32 10.36 6.05 -15.50
N SER A 33 9.70 5.85 -14.36
CA SER A 33 10.25 5.03 -13.28
C SER A 33 10.35 3.61 -13.81
N GLU A 34 11.50 2.97 -13.62
CA GLU A 34 11.75 1.60 -14.11
C GLU A 34 10.87 0.55 -13.39
N THR A 35 10.05 0.98 -12.43
CA THR A 35 9.28 0.14 -11.50
C THR A 35 7.83 0.63 -11.36
N THR A 36 7.02 0.39 -12.39
CA THR A 36 5.57 0.60 -12.33
C THR A 36 4.86 -0.67 -11.87
N TYR A 37 4.08 -0.62 -10.79
CA TYR A 37 3.34 -1.77 -10.27
C TYR A 37 1.83 -1.55 -10.31
N LEU A 38 1.08 -2.60 -10.62
CA LEU A 38 -0.36 -2.63 -10.44
C LEU A 38 -0.70 -2.86 -8.96
N GLU A 39 -1.62 -2.07 -8.41
CA GLU A 39 -2.09 -2.21 -7.02
C GLU A 39 -2.59 -3.63 -6.72
N LEU A 40 -3.25 -4.28 -7.68
CA LEU A 40 -3.70 -5.65 -7.51
C LEU A 40 -2.55 -6.62 -7.27
N HIS A 41 -1.34 -6.38 -7.79
CA HIS A 41 -0.18 -7.20 -7.46
C HIS A 41 0.24 -7.04 -5.99
N LEU A 42 0.16 -5.83 -5.44
CA LEU A 42 0.43 -5.56 -4.02
C LEU A 42 -0.62 -6.23 -3.12
N HIS A 43 -1.89 -6.14 -3.51
CA HIS A 43 -2.97 -6.83 -2.79
C HIS A 43 -2.79 -8.35 -2.84
N GLN A 44 -2.40 -8.89 -4.00
CA GLN A 44 -2.14 -10.32 -4.18
C GLN A 44 -1.02 -10.80 -3.26
N TYR A 45 0.06 -10.02 -3.18
CA TYR A 45 1.18 -10.30 -2.31
C TYR A 45 0.78 -10.30 -0.82
N PHE A 46 -0.05 -9.34 -0.39
CA PHE A 46 -0.64 -9.34 0.95
C PHE A 46 -1.47 -10.60 1.22
N LEU A 47 -2.39 -10.95 0.31
CA LEU A 47 -3.28 -12.09 0.47
C LEU A 47 -2.52 -13.42 0.58
N GLU A 48 -1.48 -13.62 -0.23
CA GLU A 48 -0.64 -14.82 -0.16
C GLU A 48 0.08 -14.94 1.19
N ASN A 49 0.52 -13.83 1.76
CA ASN A 49 1.12 -13.80 3.10
C ASN A 49 0.10 -14.20 4.17
N GLU A 50 -1.04 -13.51 4.19
CA GLU A 50 -2.07 -13.75 5.19
C GLU A 50 -2.62 -15.16 5.11
N LEU A 51 -2.85 -15.68 3.91
CA LEU A 51 -3.28 -17.06 3.72
C LEU A 51 -2.25 -18.04 4.29
N THR A 52 -0.96 -17.77 4.17
CA THR A 52 0.08 -18.61 4.78
C THR A 52 -0.06 -18.63 6.30
N LEU A 53 -0.12 -17.46 6.93
CA LEU A 53 -0.25 -17.31 8.38
C LEU A 53 -1.54 -17.94 8.93
N LEU A 54 -2.67 -17.69 8.26
CA LEU A 54 -3.96 -18.28 8.64
C LEU A 54 -3.97 -19.80 8.50
N ASN A 55 -3.26 -20.37 7.52
CA ASN A 55 -3.16 -21.83 7.38
C ASN A 55 -2.28 -22.46 8.47
N GLU A 56 -1.20 -21.79 8.89
CA GLU A 56 -0.39 -22.20 10.04
C GLU A 56 -1.23 -22.15 11.33
N GLU A 57 -1.96 -21.06 11.53
CA GLU A 57 -2.83 -20.87 12.68
C GLU A 57 -3.96 -21.90 12.72
N ARG A 58 -4.61 -22.17 11.59
CA ARG A 58 -5.59 -23.25 11.46
C ARG A 58 -5.02 -24.59 11.90
N SER A 59 -3.77 -24.88 11.51
CA SER A 59 -3.11 -26.14 11.86
C SER A 59 -2.81 -26.23 13.36
N ARG A 60 -2.38 -25.11 13.98
CA ARG A 60 -2.20 -25.01 15.44
C ARG A 60 -3.52 -25.25 16.18
N LEU A 61 -4.60 -24.58 15.78
CA LEU A 61 -5.91 -24.69 16.42
C LEU A 61 -6.48 -26.11 16.33
N ILE A 62 -6.33 -26.78 15.19
CA ILE A 62 -6.73 -28.19 15.03
C ILE A 62 -5.98 -29.07 16.04
N ALA A 63 -4.66 -28.89 16.18
CA ALA A 63 -3.87 -29.68 17.12
C ALA A 63 -4.28 -29.45 18.59
N GLU A 64 -4.64 -28.21 18.95
CA GLU A 64 -5.15 -27.90 20.29
C GLU A 64 -6.51 -28.56 20.56
N ILE A 65 -7.42 -28.52 19.60
CA ILE A 65 -8.73 -29.18 19.69
C ILE A 65 -8.54 -30.70 19.79
N GLU A 66 -7.67 -31.30 18.97
CA GLU A 66 -7.35 -32.74 19.03
C GLU A 66 -6.73 -33.14 20.39
N SER A 67 -6.06 -32.21 21.08
CA SER A 67 -5.54 -32.40 22.44
C SER A 67 -6.60 -32.23 23.54
N GLY A 68 -7.84 -31.91 23.19
CA GLY A 68 -9.00 -31.78 24.08
C GLY A 68 -9.38 -30.35 24.45
N ASN A 69 -8.85 -29.33 23.76
CA ASN A 69 -9.19 -27.93 24.00
C ASN A 69 -10.34 -27.45 23.08
N ASP A 70 -11.55 -27.96 23.31
CA ASP A 70 -12.73 -27.64 22.50
C ASP A 70 -13.13 -26.14 22.54
N GLU A 71 -12.63 -25.38 23.52
CA GLU A 71 -12.85 -23.92 23.61
C GLU A 71 -12.25 -23.15 22.41
N LYS A 72 -11.37 -23.79 21.63
CA LYS A 72 -10.75 -23.23 20.42
C LYS A 72 -11.58 -23.36 19.15
N ILE A 73 -12.69 -24.09 19.18
CA ILE A 73 -13.56 -24.28 18.00
C ILE A 73 -14.04 -22.93 17.40
N PRO A 74 -14.50 -21.93 18.18
CA PRO A 74 -14.92 -20.66 17.61
C PRO A 74 -13.79 -19.91 16.89
N GLU A 75 -12.58 -19.92 17.47
CA GLU A 75 -11.38 -19.31 16.87
C GLU A 75 -11.01 -20.01 15.54
N LEU A 76 -11.17 -21.33 15.47
CA LEU A 76 -10.99 -22.09 14.24
C LEU A 76 -12.02 -21.73 13.17
N GLU A 77 -13.29 -21.53 13.54
CA GLU A 77 -14.35 -21.12 12.62
C GLU A 77 -14.07 -19.73 12.04
N GLU A 78 -13.62 -18.78 12.87
CA GLU A 78 -13.22 -17.44 12.43
C GLU A 78 -12.05 -17.49 11.43
N VAL A 79 -10.99 -18.25 11.74
CA VAL A 79 -9.84 -18.43 10.85
C VAL A 79 -10.27 -19.06 9.52
N GLN A 80 -11.16 -20.06 9.54
CA GLN A 80 -11.67 -20.68 8.31
C GLN A 80 -12.49 -19.69 7.48
N GLN A 81 -13.32 -18.87 8.11
CA GLN A 81 -14.07 -17.82 7.42
C GLN A 81 -13.13 -16.81 6.76
N GLN A 82 -12.10 -16.35 7.47
CA GLN A 82 -11.10 -15.42 6.92
C GLN A 82 -10.34 -16.02 5.74
N ILE A 83 -9.92 -17.30 5.83
CA ILE A 83 -9.27 -18.01 4.72
C ILE A 83 -10.16 -18.03 3.49
N ASN A 84 -11.46 -18.32 3.65
CA ASN A 84 -12.40 -18.36 2.53
C ASN A 84 -12.58 -16.98 1.89
N THR A 85 -12.67 -15.93 2.70
CA THR A 85 -12.73 -14.54 2.23
C THR A 85 -11.48 -14.17 1.42
N TYR A 86 -10.28 -14.45 1.95
CA TYR A 86 -9.02 -14.10 1.28
C TYR A 86 -8.77 -14.93 0.01
N LYS A 87 -9.24 -16.18 -0.04
CA LYS A 87 -9.26 -16.95 -1.29
C LYS A 87 -10.18 -16.33 -2.33
N GLY A 88 -11.37 -15.87 -1.93
CA GLY A 88 -12.27 -15.16 -2.83
C GLY A 88 -11.63 -13.90 -3.42
N TYR A 89 -10.94 -13.11 -2.59
CA TYR A 89 -10.16 -11.96 -3.06
C TYR A 89 -9.04 -12.34 -4.01
N HIS A 90 -8.28 -13.39 -3.69
CA HIS A 90 -7.18 -13.86 -4.50
C HIS A 90 -7.66 -14.30 -5.89
N GLU A 91 -8.75 -15.06 -5.96
CA GLU A 91 -9.33 -15.51 -7.23
C GLU A 91 -9.85 -14.33 -8.04
N TYR A 92 -10.58 -13.41 -7.39
CA TYR A 92 -11.07 -12.18 -8.02
C TYR A 92 -9.91 -11.37 -8.61
N ASN A 93 -8.87 -11.07 -7.82
CA ASN A 93 -7.73 -10.28 -8.29
C ASN A 93 -7.00 -10.95 -9.47
N GLU A 94 -6.77 -12.26 -9.43
CA GLU A 94 -6.08 -12.99 -10.51
C GLU A 94 -6.86 -12.93 -11.84
N GLU A 95 -8.19 -12.95 -11.81
CA GLU A 95 -9.00 -12.79 -13.02
C GLU A 95 -8.80 -11.43 -13.69
N PHE A 96 -8.59 -10.36 -12.91
CA PHE A 96 -8.29 -9.03 -13.43
C PHE A 96 -6.84 -8.90 -13.87
N ILE A 97 -5.90 -9.36 -13.04
CA ILE A 97 -4.46 -9.34 -13.34
C ILE A 97 -4.20 -10.09 -14.66
N ALA A 98 -4.84 -11.23 -14.89
CA ALA A 98 -4.66 -12.03 -16.11
C ALA A 98 -5.07 -11.30 -17.40
N ARG A 99 -5.85 -10.20 -17.31
CA ARG A 99 -6.30 -9.40 -18.45
C ARG A 99 -5.36 -8.25 -18.78
N ILE A 100 -4.40 -7.95 -17.92
CA ILE A 100 -3.55 -6.76 -18.01
C ILE A 100 -2.07 -7.20 -18.09
N ASP A 101 -1.38 -6.79 -19.15
CA ASP A 101 0.03 -7.11 -19.37
C ASP A 101 0.94 -6.08 -18.66
N ILE A 102 1.01 -6.18 -17.32
CA ILE A 102 1.90 -5.39 -16.47
C ILE A 102 2.89 -6.33 -15.79
N PRO A 103 4.18 -5.95 -15.63
CA PRO A 103 5.14 -6.71 -14.84
C PRO A 103 4.59 -7.08 -13.45
N ARG A 104 4.59 -8.37 -13.15
CA ARG A 104 4.25 -8.87 -11.82
C ARG A 104 5.37 -8.52 -10.84
N LEU A 105 5.00 -8.38 -9.56
CA LEU A 105 5.99 -8.30 -8.48
C LEU A 105 6.89 -9.55 -8.50
N PRO A 106 8.16 -9.42 -8.11
CA PRO A 106 9.02 -10.58 -7.93
C PRO A 106 8.37 -11.55 -6.92
N PRO A 107 8.57 -12.86 -7.11
CA PRO A 107 8.00 -13.85 -6.21
C PRO A 107 8.54 -13.64 -4.79
N LYS A 108 7.69 -13.90 -3.80
CA LYS A 108 8.04 -13.83 -2.39
C LYS A 108 9.27 -14.71 -2.10
N PRO A 109 10.31 -14.19 -1.41
CA PRO A 109 11.44 -15.02 -0.99
C PRO A 109 10.97 -16.12 -0.03
N ASN A 110 11.53 -17.32 -0.17
CA ASN A 110 11.26 -18.46 0.69
C ASN A 110 12.57 -19.09 1.20
N PRO A 111 12.87 -19.06 2.51
CA PRO A 111 12.07 -18.47 3.60
C PRO A 111 12.06 -16.93 3.59
N CYS A 112 11.09 -16.35 4.30
CA CYS A 112 11.08 -14.93 4.60
C CYS A 112 12.06 -14.63 5.74
N ASP A 113 13.30 -14.28 5.43
CA ASP A 113 14.33 -14.13 6.47
C ASP A 113 14.13 -12.90 7.37
N ARG A 114 13.36 -11.90 6.92
CA ARG A 114 13.08 -10.64 7.63
C ARG A 114 11.65 -10.17 7.37
N PRO A 115 10.64 -10.82 7.97
CA PRO A 115 9.28 -10.28 7.93
C PRO A 115 9.25 -8.95 8.70
N GLY A 116 8.50 -7.95 8.19
CA GLY A 116 8.28 -6.71 8.95
C GLY A 116 7.26 -6.90 10.07
N GLU A 117 6.81 -5.81 10.70
CA GLU A 117 5.96 -5.87 11.90
C GLU A 117 4.62 -6.58 11.66
N ASP A 118 4.02 -6.38 10.48
CA ASP A 118 2.80 -7.07 10.03
C ASP A 118 3.05 -8.51 9.54
N ASN A 119 4.22 -9.07 9.86
CA ASN A 119 4.64 -10.42 9.51
C ASN A 119 4.56 -10.75 8.00
N ASN A 120 4.68 -9.71 7.15
CA ASN A 120 4.75 -9.84 5.70
C ASN A 120 6.19 -9.60 5.22
N CYS A 121 6.60 -10.29 4.15
CA CYS A 121 7.94 -10.08 3.56
C CYS A 121 7.99 -8.73 2.87
N PRO A 122 9.03 -7.91 3.09
CA PRO A 122 9.19 -6.67 2.34
C PRO A 122 9.16 -6.93 0.84
N VAL A 123 8.28 -6.25 0.12
CA VAL A 123 8.31 -6.22 -1.33
C VAL A 123 9.57 -5.46 -1.73
N PRO A 124 10.51 -6.08 -2.48
CA PRO A 124 11.69 -5.40 -3.00
C PRO A 124 11.24 -4.55 -4.18
N ALA A 125 10.52 -3.48 -3.90
CA ALA A 125 10.19 -2.48 -4.89
C ALA A 125 11.26 -1.39 -4.75
N VAL A 126 12.06 -1.22 -5.80
CA VAL A 126 12.97 -0.07 -5.89
C VAL A 126 12.08 1.14 -6.14
N PHE A 127 11.81 1.91 -5.10
CA PHE A 127 11.07 3.16 -5.19
C PHE A 127 12.06 4.29 -5.41
N GLU A 128 12.01 4.91 -6.59
CA GLU A 128 12.69 6.17 -6.88
C GLU A 128 12.04 7.34 -6.09
N ASP A 129 12.62 8.55 -6.16
CA ASP A 129 12.11 9.80 -5.52
C ASP A 129 10.59 10.00 -5.66
N VAL A 130 10.01 9.54 -6.78
CA VAL A 130 8.57 9.50 -7.02
C VAL A 130 8.16 8.10 -7.46
N PHE A 131 7.29 7.49 -6.67
CA PHE A 131 6.75 6.17 -6.93
C PHE A 131 5.40 6.24 -7.66
N LYS A 132 5.18 5.31 -8.61
CA LYS A 132 3.95 5.18 -9.40
C LYS A 132 3.27 3.83 -9.14
N ILE A 133 2.02 3.86 -8.69
CA ILE A 133 1.12 2.70 -8.66
C ILE A 133 0.05 2.87 -9.72
N LEU A 134 -0.16 1.83 -10.53
CA LEU A 134 -1.30 1.73 -11.42
C LEU A 134 -2.52 1.21 -10.65
N LEU A 135 -3.62 1.93 -10.78
CA LEU A 135 -4.94 1.59 -10.27
C LEU A 135 -5.86 1.28 -11.43
N HIS A 136 -6.77 0.34 -11.25
CA HIS A 136 -7.84 0.15 -12.21
C HIS A 136 -8.87 1.27 -12.03
N ASN A 137 -9.32 1.90 -13.12
CA ASN A 137 -10.24 3.04 -13.06
C ASN A 137 -11.60 2.72 -12.38
N GLU A 138 -12.01 1.45 -12.36
CA GLU A 138 -13.22 0.99 -11.69
C GLU A 138 -13.04 0.69 -10.18
N GLN A 139 -11.82 0.79 -9.62
CA GLN A 139 -11.59 0.52 -8.19
C GLN A 139 -12.18 1.56 -7.24
N GLY A 140 -12.78 2.63 -7.77
CA GLY A 140 -13.32 3.73 -6.97
C GLY A 140 -12.21 4.55 -6.31
N ASP A 141 -12.52 5.14 -5.16
CA ASP A 141 -11.57 5.94 -4.40
C ASP A 141 -10.56 5.02 -3.69
N VAL A 142 -9.29 5.20 -4.04
CA VAL A 142 -8.16 4.50 -3.39
C VAL A 142 -7.30 5.54 -2.68
N SER A 143 -7.02 5.28 -1.41
CA SER A 143 -6.12 6.07 -0.58
C SER A 143 -4.87 5.25 -0.26
N MET A 144 -3.69 5.88 -0.38
CA MET A 144 -2.42 5.23 -0.06
C MET A 144 -1.57 6.13 0.81
N THR A 145 -0.95 5.55 1.84
CA THR A 145 0.01 6.22 2.72
C THR A 145 1.21 5.33 2.97
N LEU A 146 2.42 5.91 2.97
CA LEU A 146 3.61 5.24 3.48
C LEU A 146 3.95 5.75 4.88
N THR A 147 4.25 4.83 5.78
CA THR A 147 4.73 5.11 7.13
C THR A 147 6.13 4.53 7.33
N ASP A 148 7.00 5.26 8.03
CA ASP A 148 8.33 4.77 8.44
C ASP A 148 8.15 3.67 9.48
N ASN A 149 8.72 2.49 9.22
CA ASN A 149 8.53 1.33 10.08
C ASN A 149 9.12 1.50 11.50
N ASN A 150 10.03 2.44 11.71
CA ASN A 150 10.68 2.66 13.02
C ASN A 150 9.89 3.59 13.94
N ASN A 151 9.07 4.48 13.39
CA ASN A 151 8.41 5.55 14.17
C ASN A 151 6.95 5.81 13.78
N GLY A 152 6.42 5.13 12.76
CA GLY A 152 5.05 5.24 12.29
C GLY A 152 4.70 6.59 11.64
N LYS A 153 5.69 7.46 11.39
CA LYS A 153 5.46 8.77 10.78
C LYS A 153 5.15 8.58 9.30
N ILE A 154 4.15 9.31 8.79
CA ILE A 154 3.87 9.38 7.37
C ILE A 154 5.07 10.03 6.65
N ILE A 155 5.60 9.34 5.65
CA ILE A 155 6.78 9.72 4.86
C ILE A 155 6.48 9.91 3.37
N SER A 156 5.21 9.79 2.98
CA SER A 156 4.74 10.04 1.61
C SER A 156 3.84 11.25 1.52
N GLU A 157 3.87 11.90 0.38
CA GLU A 157 2.88 12.90 -0.02
C GLU A 157 2.25 12.47 -1.36
N LEU A 158 0.92 12.56 -1.47
CA LEU A 158 0.23 12.37 -2.75
C LEU A 158 0.62 13.51 -3.67
N VAL A 159 1.32 13.16 -4.74
CA VAL A 159 1.76 14.08 -5.77
C VAL A 159 0.65 14.19 -6.81
N GLY A 160 0.14 13.09 -7.35
CA GLY A 160 -0.92 13.18 -8.35
C GLY A 160 -1.67 11.90 -8.62
N LEU A 161 -2.80 12.08 -9.30
CA LEU A 161 -3.61 10.99 -9.84
C LEU A 161 -4.01 11.38 -11.26
N GLU A 162 -3.51 10.66 -12.26
CA GLU A 162 -3.76 10.92 -13.67
C GLU A 162 -3.99 9.63 -14.45
N TYR A 163 -4.59 9.69 -15.64
CA TYR A 163 -4.67 8.52 -16.50
C TYR A 163 -3.28 8.07 -16.94
N SER A 164 -3.02 6.77 -16.92
CA SER A 164 -1.77 6.24 -17.41
C SER A 164 -1.68 6.44 -18.93
N PRO A 165 -0.62 7.07 -19.45
CA PRO A 165 -0.41 7.19 -20.89
C PRO A 165 -0.01 5.84 -21.51
N ASP A 166 0.54 4.93 -20.71
CA ASP A 166 1.12 3.66 -21.16
C ASP A 166 0.13 2.50 -21.05
N TYR A 167 -0.90 2.62 -20.20
CA TYR A 167 -1.88 1.57 -19.94
C TYR A 167 -3.33 2.10 -19.98
N GLU A 168 -4.06 1.74 -21.04
CA GLU A 168 -5.46 2.13 -21.22
C GLU A 168 -6.34 1.61 -20.08
N GLY A 169 -7.23 2.46 -19.57
CA GLY A 169 -8.15 2.11 -18.48
C GLY A 169 -7.53 2.16 -17.07
N LEU A 170 -6.25 2.50 -16.94
CA LEU A 170 -5.58 2.61 -15.64
C LEU A 170 -5.29 4.06 -15.24
N LEU A 171 -5.29 4.31 -13.94
CA LEU A 171 -4.85 5.55 -13.32
C LEU A 171 -3.45 5.35 -12.73
N SER A 172 -2.58 6.34 -12.84
CA SER A 172 -1.28 6.41 -12.18
C SER A 172 -1.40 7.25 -10.91
N TYR A 173 -1.36 6.58 -9.76
CA TYR A 173 -1.23 7.18 -8.43
C TYR A 173 0.25 7.45 -8.15
N GLN A 174 0.61 8.71 -7.90
CA GLN A 174 2.00 9.15 -7.74
C GLN A 174 2.25 9.65 -6.31
N MET A 175 3.27 9.12 -5.65
CA MET A 175 3.69 9.56 -4.32
C MET A 175 5.14 10.01 -4.36
N ALA A 176 5.42 11.17 -3.77
CA ALA A 176 6.80 11.56 -3.45
C ALA A 176 7.20 10.94 -2.12
N VAL A 177 8.42 10.43 -2.05
CA VAL A 177 9.00 9.87 -0.83
C VAL A 177 10.35 10.52 -0.59
N ASP A 178 10.53 11.10 0.60
CA ASP A 178 11.80 11.64 1.08
C ASP A 178 12.30 10.82 2.27
N HIS A 179 12.48 9.52 2.02
CA HIS A 179 12.91 8.54 3.01
C HIS A 179 13.69 7.41 2.33
N VAL A 180 14.69 6.87 3.02
CA VAL A 180 15.42 5.67 2.62
C VAL A 180 15.38 4.69 3.79
N GLY A 181 14.95 3.47 3.54
CA GLY A 181 14.78 2.45 4.58
C GLY A 181 13.50 1.63 4.44
N ASP A 182 13.20 0.90 5.51
CA ASP A 182 12.00 0.07 5.61
C ASP A 182 10.78 0.93 5.93
N ALA A 183 9.68 0.70 5.20
CA ALA A 183 8.42 1.41 5.35
C ALA A 183 7.24 0.46 5.19
N VAL A 184 6.05 0.94 5.55
CA VAL A 184 4.78 0.23 5.38
C VAL A 184 3.88 1.03 4.46
N LEU A 185 3.48 0.43 3.35
CA LEU A 185 2.48 0.97 2.44
C LEU A 185 1.09 0.51 2.88
N HIS A 186 0.27 1.43 3.37
CA HIS A 186 -1.12 1.20 3.68
C HIS A 186 -1.98 1.59 2.48
N ILE A 187 -2.89 0.70 2.08
CA ILE A 187 -3.80 0.91 0.96
C ILE A 187 -5.21 0.70 1.46
N THR A 188 -6.04 1.73 1.32
CA THR A 188 -7.46 1.71 1.64
C THR A 188 -8.27 1.86 0.36
N LYS A 189 -9.23 0.96 0.13
CA LYS A 189 -10.11 0.99 -1.04
C LYS A 189 -11.44 0.33 -0.74
N TYR A 190 -12.45 0.62 -1.55
CA TYR A 190 -13.70 -0.13 -1.52
C TYR A 190 -13.56 -1.48 -2.25
N SER A 191 -14.13 -2.51 -1.67
CA SER A 191 -14.19 -3.85 -2.23
C SER A 191 -15.62 -4.22 -2.61
N GLU A 192 -15.84 -4.47 -3.90
CA GLU A 192 -17.13 -4.96 -4.39
C GLU A 192 -17.47 -6.35 -3.84
N LEU A 193 -16.46 -7.20 -3.60
CA LEU A 193 -16.67 -8.55 -3.09
C LEU A 193 -17.28 -8.56 -1.68
N MET A 194 -16.87 -7.59 -0.85
CA MET A 194 -17.34 -7.47 0.54
C MET A 194 -18.40 -6.39 0.74
N ASP A 195 -18.68 -5.58 -0.28
CA ASP A 195 -19.52 -4.38 -0.17
C ASP A 195 -19.04 -3.48 1.01
N ALA A 196 -17.73 -3.30 1.12
CA ALA A 196 -17.11 -2.63 2.25
C ALA A 196 -15.76 -2.01 1.91
N GLU A 197 -15.37 -0.99 2.68
CA GLU A 197 -14.00 -0.49 2.67
C GLU A 197 -13.05 -1.50 3.33
N ILE A 198 -11.93 -1.75 2.66
CA ILE A 198 -10.85 -2.58 3.17
C ILE A 198 -9.58 -1.76 3.26
N THR A 199 -8.77 -2.07 4.27
CA THR A 199 -7.41 -1.55 4.41
C THR A 199 -6.46 -2.70 4.58
N TYR A 200 -5.37 -2.71 3.82
CA TYR A 200 -4.30 -3.69 3.95
C TYR A 200 -2.94 -3.00 3.92
N ALA A 201 -1.93 -3.68 4.43
CA ALA A 201 -0.58 -3.16 4.60
C ALA A 201 0.44 -4.07 3.93
N VAL A 202 1.43 -3.47 3.28
CA VAL A 202 2.53 -4.18 2.65
C VAL A 202 3.84 -3.56 3.11
N ASN A 203 4.76 -4.36 3.66
CA ASN A 203 6.09 -3.87 3.97
C ASN A 203 6.84 -3.63 2.67
N VAL A 204 7.52 -2.51 2.60
CA VAL A 204 8.24 -2.04 1.43
C VAL A 204 9.62 -1.54 1.84
N LYS A 205 10.60 -1.65 0.95
CA LYS A 205 11.95 -1.15 1.20
C LYS A 205 12.29 -0.07 0.18
N ILE A 206 12.62 1.12 0.65
CA ILE A 206 12.96 2.29 -0.17
C ILE A 206 14.49 2.40 -0.22
N GLU A 207 15.08 2.45 -1.42
CA GLU A 207 16.54 2.42 -1.65
C GLU A 207 17.09 3.75 -2.17
#